data_AF-A0A0F5PDT4-F1
#
_entry.id   AF-A0A0F5PDT4-F1
#
_cell.length_a   1.000
_cell.length_b   1.000
_cell.length_c   1.000
_cell.angle_alpha   90.00
_cell.angle_beta   90.00
_cell.angle_gamma   90.00
#
_symmetry.space_group_name_H-M   'P 1'
#
loop_
_entity.id
_entity.type
_entity.pdbx_description
1 polymer ?
#
loop_
_entity_poly.entity_id
_entity_poly.type
_entity_poly.pdbx_seq_one_letter_code
_entity_poly.pdbx_strand_id
1 'polypeptide(L)'
;MPVWRDIAVFLDATPVGEHIGRHAAMLAQRHKAHLVGVYGVSHESLHPAETHARGSRAMGEVMARQRHVDEEKVLAAARHFGDLVREHQIGSEFRIVWRNALGDDGILRALHCDLIVAAHPKPADLPAGWSAERLLLTTGIPVLLVPNGWQGETIGENVLIAWNRSREARRAVNDAMPFINAAGRVTILTVDSDRHPDHFGPEPGSNLLEHLSRHGAHVDIANISSGGAPVAEVILGEAATRNADLVVIGAYSHPRTAEILFGGVTRSLLSGAHLPLLISR
;
A
#
# COMPACT_ATOMS: atom_id res chain seq x y z
N MET A 1 6.06 18.87 12.16
CA MET A 1 4.97 18.13 11.50
C MET A 1 5.32 16.65 11.53
N PRO A 2 4.36 15.73 11.62
CA PRO A 2 4.62 14.31 11.47
C PRO A 2 5.28 14.05 10.11
N VAL A 3 6.35 13.26 10.11
CA VAL A 3 7.14 12.95 8.91
C VAL A 3 7.51 11.48 8.98
N TRP A 4 7.43 10.78 7.86
CA TRP A 4 8.06 9.48 7.73
C TRP A 4 9.57 9.65 7.65
N ARG A 5 10.30 8.78 8.35
CA ARG A 5 11.75 8.69 8.38
C ARG A 5 12.25 7.45 7.68
N ASP A 6 11.46 6.38 7.67
CA ASP A 6 11.77 5.15 6.95
C ASP A 6 10.58 4.76 6.06
N ILE A 7 10.82 4.65 4.76
CA ILE A 7 9.83 4.22 3.78
C ILE A 7 10.34 2.94 3.13
N ALA A 8 9.58 1.85 3.24
CA ALA A 8 9.90 0.60 2.59
C ALA A 8 9.15 0.47 1.27
N VAL A 9 9.80 -0.05 0.23
CA VAL A 9 9.18 -0.33 -1.06
C VAL A 9 9.53 -1.74 -1.54
N PHE A 10 8.50 -2.45 -1.97
CA PHE A 10 8.60 -3.78 -2.54
C PHE A 10 8.65 -3.67 -4.06
N LEU A 11 9.81 -3.96 -4.64
CA LEU A 11 10.06 -3.75 -6.07
C LEU A 11 10.93 -4.87 -6.65
N ASP A 12 10.78 -5.08 -7.95
CA ASP A 12 11.65 -5.89 -8.79
C ASP A 12 12.17 -5.05 -9.96
N ALA A 13 12.80 -5.69 -10.95
CA ALA A 13 13.28 -5.02 -12.17
C ALA A 13 12.25 -5.05 -13.33
N THR A 14 10.98 -5.34 -13.05
CA THR A 14 9.91 -5.29 -14.05
C THR A 14 9.41 -3.84 -14.20
N PRO A 15 8.70 -3.48 -15.29
CA PRO A 15 8.13 -2.13 -15.43
C PRO A 15 7.22 -1.71 -14.27
N VAL A 16 6.56 -2.66 -13.61
CA VAL A 16 5.74 -2.40 -12.41
C VAL A 16 6.64 -2.06 -11.22
N GLY A 17 7.72 -2.82 -11.02
CA GLY A 17 8.76 -2.55 -10.03
C GLY A 17 9.40 -1.17 -10.22
N GLU A 18 9.71 -0.83 -11.47
CA GLU A 18 10.25 0.49 -11.83
C GLU A 18 9.31 1.63 -11.50
N HIS A 19 8.04 1.45 -11.83
CA HIS A 19 7.01 2.46 -11.57
C HIS A 19 6.79 2.68 -10.06
N ILE A 20 6.64 1.62 -9.27
CA ILE A 20 6.43 1.76 -7.82
C ILE A 20 7.68 2.27 -7.11
N GLY A 21 8.88 1.86 -7.56
CA GLY A 21 10.15 2.34 -7.05
C GLY A 21 10.30 3.86 -7.21
N ARG A 22 9.91 4.40 -8.37
CA ARG A 22 9.91 5.85 -8.61
C ARG A 22 8.99 6.60 -7.65
N HIS A 23 7.75 6.14 -7.45
CA HIS A 23 6.82 6.79 -6.51
C HIS A 23 7.35 6.76 -5.08
N ALA A 24 7.91 5.63 -4.64
CA ALA A 24 8.50 5.52 -3.32
C ALA A 24 9.72 6.43 -3.14
N ALA A 25 10.57 6.55 -4.16
CA ALA A 25 11.72 7.45 -4.15
C ALA A 25 11.28 8.93 -4.10
N MET A 26 10.32 9.34 -4.94
CA MET A 26 9.77 10.70 -4.89
C MET A 26 9.20 11.03 -3.50
N LEU A 27 8.48 10.08 -2.89
CA LEU A 27 7.93 10.26 -1.55
C LEU A 27 9.04 10.36 -0.49
N ALA A 28 10.04 9.49 -0.54
CA ALA A 28 11.17 9.54 0.38
C ALA A 28 11.98 10.84 0.23
N GLN A 29 12.16 11.35 -1.00
CA GLN A 29 12.78 12.64 -1.25
C GLN A 29 11.96 13.79 -0.63
N ARG A 30 10.64 13.83 -0.87
CA ARG A 30 9.72 14.85 -0.32
C ARG A 30 9.79 14.90 1.21
N HIS A 31 9.86 13.74 1.86
CA HIS A 31 9.89 13.64 3.32
C HIS A 31 11.29 13.64 3.93
N LYS A 32 12.35 13.66 3.12
CA LYS A 32 13.74 13.42 3.55
C LYS A 32 13.86 12.13 4.38
N ALA A 33 13.13 11.11 3.94
CA ALA A 33 13.10 9.78 4.54
C ALA A 33 14.21 8.91 3.93
N HIS A 34 14.62 7.89 4.69
CA HIS A 34 15.46 6.81 4.22
C HIS A 34 14.60 5.79 3.44
N LEU A 35 15.06 5.38 2.26
CA LEU A 35 14.35 4.45 1.40
C LEU A 35 14.89 3.03 1.58
N VAL A 36 14.03 2.09 1.95
CA VAL A 36 14.37 0.68 2.11
C VAL A 36 13.78 -0.11 0.94
N GLY A 37 14.63 -0.53 -0.01
CA GLY A 37 14.22 -1.40 -1.10
C GLY A 37 14.21 -2.86 -0.66
N VAL A 38 13.09 -3.57 -0.86
CA VAL A 38 12.94 -4.97 -0.45
C VAL A 38 12.64 -5.85 -1.67
N TYR A 39 13.51 -6.82 -1.92
CA TYR A 39 13.33 -7.84 -2.95
C TYR A 39 13.23 -9.24 -2.33
N GLY A 40 12.17 -9.97 -2.67
CA GLY A 40 11.95 -11.35 -2.23
C GLY A 40 12.28 -12.34 -3.34
N VAL A 41 13.16 -13.30 -3.07
CA VAL A 41 13.55 -14.32 -4.06
C VAL A 41 12.52 -15.44 -4.09
N SER A 42 11.70 -15.56 -5.15
CA SER A 42 10.67 -16.60 -5.32
C SER A 42 10.87 -17.48 -6.58
N HIS A 43 10.26 -18.68 -6.58
CA HIS A 43 10.29 -19.67 -7.67
C HIS A 43 8.90 -20.03 -8.19
N GLU A 44 8.01 -19.06 -8.28
CA GLU A 44 6.63 -19.37 -8.69
C GLU A 44 6.53 -19.75 -10.18
N SER A 45 7.56 -19.47 -10.99
CA SER A 45 7.62 -19.87 -12.39
C SER A 45 8.55 -21.05 -12.60
N LEU A 46 8.16 -22.26 -12.16
CA LEU A 46 8.81 -23.48 -12.64
C LEU A 46 8.51 -23.63 -14.14
N HIS A 47 9.54 -23.85 -14.94
CA HIS A 47 9.32 -24.22 -16.34
C HIS A 47 8.59 -25.57 -16.38
N PRO A 48 7.63 -25.80 -17.30
CA PRO A 48 6.91 -27.09 -17.38
C PRO A 48 7.84 -28.31 -17.53
N ALA A 49 9.04 -28.13 -18.07
CA ALA A 49 10.05 -29.19 -18.14
C ALA A 49 10.69 -29.53 -16.77
N GLU A 50 10.70 -28.59 -15.83
CA GLU A 50 11.28 -28.71 -14.50
C GLU A 50 10.33 -29.38 -13.51
N THR A 51 9.02 -29.31 -13.74
CA THR A 51 8.00 -30.05 -12.96
C THR A 51 8.08 -31.56 -13.17
N HIS A 52 8.77 -32.00 -14.24
CA HIS A 52 9.01 -33.40 -14.57
C HIS A 52 10.38 -33.92 -14.11
N ALA A 53 11.23 -33.09 -13.50
CA ALA A 53 12.54 -33.51 -13.01
C ALA A 53 12.41 -34.52 -11.86
N ARG A 54 13.02 -35.71 -12.01
CA ARG A 54 13.03 -36.77 -11.00
C ARG A 54 14.44 -37.29 -10.75
N GLY A 55 14.75 -37.57 -9.47
CA GLY A 55 16.06 -38.05 -9.04
C GLY A 55 17.05 -36.92 -8.70
N SER A 56 18.01 -37.23 -7.82
CA SER A 56 18.90 -36.25 -7.17
C SER A 56 19.74 -35.42 -8.16
N ARG A 57 20.20 -36.03 -9.26
CA ARG A 57 20.99 -35.33 -10.28
C ARG A 57 20.17 -34.31 -11.08
N ALA A 58 19.01 -34.71 -11.61
CA ALA A 58 18.13 -33.82 -12.35
C ALA A 58 17.62 -32.67 -11.46
N MET A 59 17.27 -32.97 -10.20
CA MET A 59 16.92 -31.94 -9.22
C MET A 59 18.09 -30.99 -8.93
N GLY A 60 19.33 -31.50 -8.87
CA GLY A 60 20.53 -30.68 -8.71
C GLY A 60 20.77 -29.72 -9.88
N GLU A 61 20.57 -30.17 -11.11
CA GLU A 61 20.70 -29.35 -12.32
C GLU A 61 19.63 -28.24 -12.38
N VAL A 62 18.37 -28.55 -12.04
CA VAL A 62 17.29 -27.55 -11.91
C VAL A 62 17.62 -26.52 -10.84
N MET A 63 18.09 -26.96 -9.66
CA MET A 63 18.46 -26.04 -8.57
C MET A 63 19.62 -25.13 -8.94
N ALA A 64 20.62 -25.62 -9.68
CA ALA A 64 21.75 -24.82 -10.14
C ALA A 64 21.32 -23.76 -11.18
N ARG A 65 20.52 -24.16 -12.18
CA ARG A 65 19.96 -23.23 -13.17
C ARG A 65 19.12 -22.15 -12.50
N GLN A 66 18.28 -22.54 -11.55
CA GLN A 66 17.40 -21.63 -10.86
C GLN A 66 18.16 -20.63 -9.98
N ARG A 67 19.29 -21.03 -9.35
CA ARG A 67 20.16 -20.09 -8.62
C ARG A 67 20.72 -19.01 -9.54
N HIS A 68 21.17 -19.36 -10.74
CA HIS A 68 21.66 -18.37 -11.69
C HIS A 68 20.57 -17.36 -12.09
N VAL A 69 19.34 -17.83 -12.33
CA VAL A 69 18.20 -16.93 -12.62
C VAL A 69 17.90 -16.02 -11.43
N ASP A 70 17.92 -16.55 -10.20
CA ASP A 70 17.71 -15.74 -8.99
C ASP A 70 18.79 -14.66 -8.86
N GLU A 71 20.06 -15.01 -9.06
CA GLU A 71 21.20 -14.08 -8.99
C GLU A 71 21.05 -12.96 -10.02
N GLU A 72 20.70 -13.28 -11.27
CA GLU A 72 20.47 -12.29 -12.32
C GLU A 72 19.34 -11.31 -11.95
N LYS A 73 18.22 -11.83 -11.43
CA LYS A 73 17.08 -10.99 -11.00
C LYS A 73 17.41 -10.12 -9.79
N VAL A 74 18.10 -10.67 -8.79
CA VAL A 74 18.56 -9.92 -7.61
C VAL A 74 19.47 -8.77 -8.04
N LEU A 75 20.44 -9.05 -8.92
CA LEU A 75 21.33 -8.03 -9.45
C LEU A 75 20.59 -6.98 -10.27
N ALA A 76 19.59 -7.37 -11.05
CA ALA A 76 18.75 -6.44 -11.81
C ALA A 76 17.95 -5.52 -10.86
N ALA A 77 17.28 -6.07 -9.85
CA ALA A 77 16.53 -5.30 -8.87
C ALA A 77 17.44 -4.35 -8.06
N ALA A 78 18.62 -4.82 -7.66
CA ALA A 78 19.61 -4.00 -6.94
C ALA A 78 20.15 -2.84 -7.80
N ARG A 79 20.43 -3.09 -9.09
CA ARG A 79 20.84 -2.04 -10.04
C ARG A 79 19.74 -1.00 -10.20
N HIS A 80 18.52 -1.45 -10.46
CA HIS A 80 17.37 -0.58 -10.63
C HIS A 80 17.12 0.28 -9.37
N PHE A 81 17.15 -0.33 -8.18
CA PHE A 81 17.07 0.43 -6.93
C PHE A 81 18.20 1.46 -6.78
N GLY A 82 19.44 1.07 -7.11
CA GLY A 82 20.59 1.96 -7.07
C GLY A 82 20.49 3.14 -8.05
N ASP A 83 19.82 2.97 -9.20
CA ASP A 83 19.52 4.06 -10.13
C ASP A 83 18.54 5.06 -9.51
N LEU A 84 17.44 4.59 -8.92
CA LEU A 84 16.45 5.42 -8.23
C LEU A 84 17.09 6.26 -7.10
N VAL A 85 17.94 5.62 -6.29
CA VAL A 85 18.62 6.27 -5.17
C VAL A 85 19.56 7.37 -5.66
N ARG A 86 20.30 7.13 -6.76
CA ARG A 86 21.18 8.13 -7.36
C ARG A 86 20.41 9.29 -7.98
N GLU A 87 19.33 9.00 -8.70
CA GLU A 87 18.48 10.00 -9.36
C GLU A 87 17.86 10.95 -8.34
N HIS A 88 17.31 10.42 -7.25
CA HIS A 88 16.60 11.23 -6.25
C HIS A 88 17.48 11.71 -5.08
N GLN A 89 18.74 11.26 -4.99
CA GLN A 89 19.71 11.65 -3.95
C GLN A 89 19.23 11.36 -2.51
N ILE A 90 18.78 10.13 -2.26
CA ILE A 90 18.15 9.72 -0.98
C ILE A 90 19.09 8.77 -0.21
N GLY A 91 19.04 8.78 1.12
CA GLY A 91 19.68 7.72 1.92
C GLY A 91 18.94 6.40 1.75
N SER A 92 19.64 5.28 1.61
CA SER A 92 18.98 4.02 1.28
C SER A 92 19.64 2.76 1.82
N GLU A 93 18.84 1.72 1.97
CA GLU A 93 19.26 0.34 2.19
C GLU A 93 18.52 -0.60 1.24
N PHE A 94 19.21 -1.61 0.71
CA PHE A 94 18.59 -2.66 -0.10
C PHE A 94 18.65 -4.00 0.63
N ARG A 95 17.49 -4.61 0.84
CA ARG A 95 17.30 -5.86 1.58
C ARG A 95 16.83 -6.97 0.67
N ILE A 96 17.51 -8.11 0.76
CA ILE A 96 17.14 -9.33 0.03
C ILE A 96 16.54 -10.31 1.03
N VAL A 97 15.31 -10.74 0.80
CA VAL A 97 14.66 -11.79 1.59
C VAL A 97 14.73 -13.10 0.80
N TRP A 98 15.53 -14.03 1.34
CA TRP A 98 15.74 -15.34 0.75
C TRP A 98 14.56 -16.28 1.05
N ARG A 99 14.46 -17.34 0.25
CA ARG A 99 13.35 -18.32 0.25
C ARG A 99 12.96 -18.87 1.63
N ASN A 100 13.93 -19.14 2.49
CA ASN A 100 13.70 -19.66 3.83
C ASN A 100 13.05 -18.64 4.79
N ALA A 101 12.94 -17.37 4.38
CA ALA A 101 12.41 -16.27 5.15
C ALA A 101 11.27 -15.53 4.44
N LEU A 102 10.59 -16.13 3.45
CA LEU A 102 9.47 -15.45 2.77
C LEU A 102 8.17 -15.41 3.59
N GLY A 103 8.09 -16.21 4.67
CA GLY A 103 6.97 -16.21 5.60
C GLY A 103 6.91 -14.95 6.46
N ASP A 104 5.86 -14.87 7.29
CA ASP A 104 5.55 -13.68 8.09
C ASP A 104 6.72 -13.23 8.98
N ASP A 105 7.47 -14.17 9.55
CA ASP A 105 8.67 -13.85 10.35
C ASP A 105 9.75 -13.10 9.57
N GLY A 106 9.93 -13.41 8.28
CA GLY A 106 10.91 -12.69 7.48
C GLY A 106 10.40 -11.35 6.97
N ILE A 107 9.09 -11.22 6.71
CA ILE A 107 8.44 -9.91 6.49
C ILE A 107 8.67 -9.01 7.71
N LEU A 108 8.38 -9.52 8.92
CA LEU A 108 8.57 -8.79 10.18
C LEU A 108 10.02 -8.40 10.43
N ARG A 109 10.97 -9.32 10.22
CA ARG A 109 12.40 -9.01 10.39
C ARG A 109 12.90 -8.01 9.36
N ALA A 110 12.38 -8.06 8.14
CA ALA A 110 12.79 -7.18 7.05
C ALA A 110 12.19 -5.77 7.15
N LEU A 111 11.19 -5.53 8.01
CA LEU A 111 10.39 -4.30 7.98
C LEU A 111 10.29 -3.64 9.37
N HIS A 112 11.14 -2.65 9.57
CA HIS A 112 10.93 -1.60 10.57
C HIS A 112 10.93 -0.29 9.79
N CYS A 113 9.74 0.23 9.50
CA CYS A 113 9.55 1.45 8.72
C CYS A 113 8.24 2.13 9.14
N ASP A 114 8.07 3.40 8.75
CA ASP A 114 6.87 4.16 9.07
C ASP A 114 5.78 4.00 8.00
N LEU A 115 6.17 3.65 6.77
CA LEU A 115 5.26 3.47 5.63
C LEU A 115 5.78 2.38 4.69
N ILE A 116 4.87 1.52 4.24
CA ILE A 116 5.12 0.58 3.13
C ILE A 116 4.50 1.14 1.85
N VAL A 117 5.25 1.19 0.76
CA VAL A 117 4.78 1.53 -0.58
C VAL A 117 4.76 0.27 -1.44
N ALA A 118 3.60 -0.08 -2.00
CA ALA A 118 3.41 -1.31 -2.75
C ALA A 118 2.56 -1.08 -4.00
N ALA A 119 2.89 -1.77 -5.09
CA ALA A 119 2.08 -1.74 -6.30
C ALA A 119 0.87 -2.69 -6.18
N HIS A 120 -0.21 -2.40 -6.92
CA HIS A 120 -1.33 -3.33 -7.06
C HIS A 120 -1.80 -3.47 -8.51
N PRO A 121 -1.81 -4.68 -9.07
CA PRO A 121 -1.25 -5.90 -8.50
C PRO A 121 0.27 -5.79 -8.28
N LYS A 122 0.81 -6.60 -7.35
CA LYS A 122 2.24 -6.60 -7.03
C LYS A 122 3.12 -6.87 -8.27
N PRO A 123 4.39 -6.42 -8.26
CA PRO A 123 5.36 -6.85 -9.26
C PRO A 123 5.48 -8.38 -9.39
N ALA A 124 5.79 -8.84 -10.61
CA ALA A 124 5.66 -10.24 -10.99
C ALA A 124 6.70 -11.14 -10.30
N ASP A 125 7.92 -10.64 -10.08
CA ASP A 125 9.02 -11.44 -9.51
C ASP A 125 8.98 -11.50 -7.98
N LEU A 126 8.12 -10.71 -7.33
CA LEU A 126 7.94 -10.78 -5.89
C LEU A 126 7.14 -12.04 -5.46
N PRO A 127 7.30 -12.53 -4.23
CA PRO A 127 6.52 -13.66 -3.71
C PRO A 127 5.00 -13.43 -3.74
N ALA A 128 4.19 -14.44 -4.13
CA ALA A 128 2.72 -14.40 -4.12
C ALA A 128 2.13 -13.97 -2.78
N GLY A 129 2.77 -14.39 -1.68
CA GLY A 129 2.32 -14.08 -0.33
C GLY A 129 2.48 -12.62 0.08
N TRP A 130 3.19 -11.78 -0.69
CA TRP A 130 3.45 -10.39 -0.33
C TRP A 130 2.40 -9.44 -0.93
N SER A 131 1.13 -9.74 -0.69
CA SER A 131 0.05 -8.80 -1.03
C SER A 131 0.00 -7.64 -0.03
N ALA A 132 -0.55 -6.49 -0.44
CA ALA A 132 -0.72 -5.34 0.44
C ALA A 132 -1.53 -5.68 1.70
N GLU A 133 -2.55 -6.53 1.57
CA GLU A 133 -3.34 -7.02 2.69
C GLU A 133 -2.49 -7.84 3.67
N ARG A 134 -1.66 -8.76 3.17
CA ARG A 134 -0.78 -9.57 4.02
C ARG A 134 0.26 -8.69 4.71
N LEU A 135 0.87 -7.75 4.00
CA LEU A 135 1.83 -6.81 4.59
C LEU A 135 1.18 -6.00 5.72
N LEU A 136 -0.02 -5.45 5.50
CA LEU A 136 -0.75 -4.72 6.54
C LEU A 136 -1.09 -5.62 7.75
N LEU A 137 -1.62 -6.82 7.51
CA LEU A 137 -2.03 -7.75 8.57
C LEU A 137 -0.85 -8.28 9.39
N THR A 138 0.28 -8.55 8.74
CA THR A 138 1.48 -9.08 9.37
C THR A 138 2.23 -7.99 10.13
N THR A 139 2.38 -6.79 9.56
CA THR A 139 3.27 -5.75 10.12
C THR A 139 2.55 -4.71 10.99
N GLY A 140 1.27 -4.42 10.72
CA GLY A 140 0.57 -3.28 11.32
C GLY A 140 1.08 -1.90 10.88
N ILE A 141 1.98 -1.84 9.88
CA ILE A 141 2.49 -0.61 9.29
C ILE A 141 1.50 -0.15 8.20
N PRO A 142 1.18 1.15 8.08
CA PRO A 142 0.32 1.64 7.01
C PRO A 142 0.92 1.30 5.64
N VAL A 143 0.04 0.92 4.69
CA VAL A 143 0.42 0.56 3.33
C VAL A 143 -0.17 1.59 2.36
N LEU A 144 0.70 2.31 1.65
CA LEU A 144 0.36 3.09 0.46
C LEU A 144 0.40 2.15 -0.76
N LEU A 145 -0.79 1.82 -1.24
CA LEU A 145 -1.00 1.02 -2.42
C LEU A 145 -1.16 1.92 -3.65
N VAL A 146 -0.34 1.71 -4.67
CA VAL A 146 -0.39 2.45 -5.94
C VAL A 146 -0.84 1.50 -7.05
N PRO A 147 -2.00 1.74 -7.69
CA PRO A 147 -2.47 0.90 -8.77
C PRO A 147 -1.54 0.92 -9.99
N ASN A 148 -1.39 -0.22 -10.64
CA ASN A 148 -0.63 -0.32 -11.89
C ASN A 148 -1.31 0.53 -12.95
N GLY A 149 -0.55 1.44 -13.57
CA GLY A 149 -1.07 2.35 -14.59
C GLY A 149 -1.64 3.66 -14.04
N TRP A 150 -1.57 3.91 -12.72
CA TRP A 150 -1.79 5.25 -12.20
C TRP A 150 -0.67 6.20 -12.71
N GLN A 151 -1.06 7.29 -13.38
CA GLN A 151 -0.12 8.22 -14.03
C GLN A 151 -0.06 9.59 -13.35
N GLY A 152 -0.59 9.71 -12.13
CA GLY A 152 -0.55 10.98 -11.42
C GLY A 152 0.88 11.39 -11.06
N GLU A 153 1.13 12.69 -11.13
CA GLU A 153 2.45 13.28 -10.81
C GLU A 153 2.67 13.40 -9.30
N THR A 154 1.58 13.56 -8.53
CA THR A 154 1.60 13.79 -7.09
C THR A 154 0.67 12.84 -6.35
N ILE A 155 1.06 12.44 -5.14
CA ILE A 155 0.22 11.70 -4.20
C ILE A 155 -0.02 12.58 -2.98
N GLY A 156 -1.30 12.79 -2.65
CA GLY A 156 -1.72 13.43 -1.40
C GLY A 156 -1.87 14.95 -1.49
N GLU A 157 -1.97 15.54 -2.68
CA GLU A 157 -2.36 16.96 -2.81
C GLU A 157 -3.87 17.16 -2.57
N ASN A 158 -4.68 16.16 -2.89
CA ASN A 158 -6.11 16.16 -2.67
C ASN A 158 -6.57 14.83 -2.06
N VAL A 159 -6.71 14.84 -0.74
CA VAL A 159 -6.91 13.65 0.07
C VAL A 159 -8.39 13.43 0.36
N LEU A 160 -8.91 12.24 0.07
CA LEU A 160 -10.24 11.82 0.49
C LEU A 160 -10.14 10.80 1.62
N ILE A 161 -10.71 11.11 2.78
CA ILE A 161 -10.74 10.23 3.94
C ILE A 161 -12.10 9.52 3.96
N ALA A 162 -12.11 8.20 3.70
CA ALA A 162 -13.33 7.40 3.82
C ALA A 162 -13.59 7.08 5.30
N TRP A 163 -14.48 7.83 5.92
CA TRP A 163 -14.67 7.87 7.36
C TRP A 163 -15.89 7.08 7.83
N ASN A 164 -15.65 6.04 8.63
CA ASN A 164 -16.70 5.21 9.23
C ASN A 164 -16.68 5.22 10.77
N ARG A 165 -15.94 6.13 11.40
CA ARG A 165 -15.76 6.22 12.87
C ARG A 165 -15.26 4.93 13.54
N SER A 166 -14.66 4.00 12.82
CA SER A 166 -13.99 2.83 13.41
C SER A 166 -12.67 3.21 14.07
N ARG A 167 -12.07 2.29 14.83
CA ARG A 167 -10.70 2.51 15.38
C ARG A 167 -9.67 2.46 14.25
N GLU A 168 -9.90 1.63 13.24
CA GLU A 168 -9.03 1.44 12.09
C GLU A 168 -9.04 2.70 11.22
N ALA A 169 -10.20 3.35 11.04
CA ALA A 169 -10.27 4.64 10.36
C ALA A 169 -9.56 5.76 11.13
N ARG A 170 -9.63 5.78 12.47
CA ARG A 170 -8.85 6.73 13.29
C ARG A 170 -7.35 6.49 13.14
N ARG A 171 -6.94 5.22 13.11
CA ARG A 171 -5.53 4.87 12.91
C ARG A 171 -5.05 5.29 11.52
N ALA A 172 -5.84 5.04 10.48
CA ALA A 172 -5.54 5.48 9.13
C ALA A 172 -5.40 7.00 9.01
N VAL A 173 -6.27 7.78 9.66
CA VAL A 173 -6.11 9.25 9.72
C VAL A 173 -4.77 9.64 10.37
N ASN A 174 -4.44 9.04 11.52
CA ASN A 174 -3.19 9.34 12.22
C ASN A 174 -1.96 9.01 11.37
N ASP A 175 -1.96 7.87 10.71
CA ASP A 175 -0.87 7.43 9.83
C ASP A 175 -0.79 8.29 8.55
N ALA A 176 -1.91 8.88 8.11
CA ALA A 176 -2.00 9.78 6.97
C ALA A 176 -1.64 11.23 7.27
N MET A 177 -1.35 11.60 8.53
CA MET A 177 -1.09 13.00 8.89
C MET A 177 0.02 13.69 8.07
N PRO A 178 1.10 13.01 7.63
CA PRO A 178 2.07 13.61 6.72
C PRO A 178 1.47 14.06 5.38
N PHE A 179 0.50 13.31 4.82
CA PHE A 179 -0.25 13.73 3.63
C PHE A 179 -1.27 14.80 3.96
N ILE A 180 -2.11 14.58 4.99
CA ILE A 180 -3.21 15.47 5.36
C ILE A 180 -2.72 16.90 5.63
N ASN A 181 -1.57 17.07 6.30
CA ASN A 181 -1.02 18.39 6.60
C ASN A 181 -0.41 19.10 5.39
N ALA A 182 0.02 18.34 4.38
CA ALA A 182 0.63 18.88 3.16
C ALA A 182 -0.38 19.08 2.03
N ALA A 183 -1.56 18.48 2.15
CA ALA A 183 -2.61 18.51 1.13
C ALA A 183 -3.16 19.93 0.94
N GLY A 184 -3.36 20.32 -0.32
CA GLY A 184 -4.11 21.52 -0.67
C GLY A 184 -5.59 21.41 -0.32
N ARG A 185 -6.13 20.19 -0.30
CA ARG A 185 -7.51 19.91 0.13
C ARG A 185 -7.64 18.53 0.77
N VAL A 186 -8.49 18.45 1.79
CA VAL A 186 -8.89 17.22 2.45
C VAL A 186 -10.42 17.13 2.47
N THR A 187 -10.99 16.02 2.03
CA THR A 187 -12.43 15.75 2.17
C THR A 187 -12.65 14.60 3.14
N ILE A 188 -13.45 14.81 4.18
CA ILE A 188 -13.99 13.73 5.01
C ILE A 188 -15.26 13.23 4.35
N LEU A 189 -15.22 12.02 3.80
CA LEU A 189 -16.37 11.35 3.20
C LEU A 189 -17.01 10.39 4.19
N THR A 190 -18.30 10.56 4.46
CA THR A 190 -19.12 9.50 5.07
C THR A 190 -20.14 8.99 4.05
N VAL A 191 -20.40 7.68 4.10
CA VAL A 191 -21.39 7.03 3.24
C VAL A 191 -22.47 6.42 4.12
N ASP A 192 -23.74 6.68 3.80
CA ASP A 192 -24.91 6.19 4.54
C ASP A 192 -24.90 6.54 6.04
N SER A 193 -24.38 7.72 6.39
CA SER A 193 -24.35 8.21 7.77
C SER A 193 -25.75 8.47 8.34
N ASP A 194 -26.68 8.87 7.48
CA ASP A 194 -28.10 9.08 7.77
C ASP A 194 -28.83 7.80 8.18
N ARG A 195 -28.39 6.65 7.67
CA ARG A 195 -28.91 5.32 8.05
C ARG A 195 -28.43 4.84 9.43
N HIS A 196 -27.43 5.51 10.01
CA HIS A 196 -26.79 5.11 11.26
C HIS A 196 -26.62 6.31 12.22
N PRO A 197 -27.70 7.00 12.59
CA PRO A 197 -27.63 8.25 13.36
C PRO A 197 -27.00 8.06 14.74
N ASP A 198 -27.21 6.92 15.41
CA ASP A 198 -26.58 6.61 16.70
C ASP A 198 -25.06 6.46 16.57
N HIS A 199 -24.59 5.95 15.43
CA HIS A 199 -23.17 5.74 15.18
C HIS A 199 -22.47 7.01 14.74
N PHE A 200 -23.10 7.86 13.92
CA PHE A 200 -22.46 9.08 13.38
C PHE A 200 -22.80 10.37 14.12
N GLY A 201 -23.93 10.42 14.82
CA GLY A 201 -24.46 11.63 15.43
C GLY A 201 -25.06 12.61 14.42
N PRO A 202 -25.51 13.79 14.87
CA PRO A 202 -26.20 14.78 14.04
C PRO A 202 -25.29 15.46 13.00
N GLU A 203 -23.98 15.50 13.24
CA GLU A 203 -22.99 16.12 12.37
C GLU A 203 -21.86 15.13 12.03
N PRO A 204 -22.08 14.18 11.11
CA PRO A 204 -21.07 13.19 10.74
C PRO A 204 -19.78 13.87 10.29
N GLY A 205 -18.67 13.55 10.97
CA GLY A 205 -17.33 14.05 10.62
C GLY A 205 -16.92 15.37 11.28
N SER A 206 -17.81 16.11 11.95
CA SER A 206 -17.49 17.44 12.51
C SER A 206 -16.32 17.42 13.51
N ASN A 207 -16.31 16.45 14.43
CA ASN A 207 -15.19 16.27 15.38
C ASN A 207 -13.86 15.99 14.68
N LEU A 208 -13.88 15.26 13.56
CA LEU A 208 -12.66 14.98 12.79
C LEU A 208 -12.21 16.23 12.01
N LEU A 209 -13.15 16.97 11.43
CA LEU A 209 -12.87 18.26 10.80
C LEU A 209 -12.19 19.19 11.80
N GLU A 210 -12.77 19.37 12.98
CA GLU A 210 -12.18 20.25 14.01
C GLU A 210 -10.78 19.79 14.40
N HIS A 211 -10.59 18.48 14.59
CA HIS A 211 -9.28 17.91 14.89
C HIS A 211 -8.24 18.21 13.80
N LEU A 212 -8.57 17.96 12.53
CA LEU A 212 -7.66 18.17 11.40
C LEU A 212 -7.41 19.67 11.11
N SER A 213 -8.42 20.53 11.30
CA SER A 213 -8.26 21.98 11.22
C SER A 213 -7.29 22.51 12.27
N ARG A 214 -7.27 21.95 13.49
CA ARG A 214 -6.26 22.29 14.51
C ARG A 214 -4.83 21.87 14.10
N HIS A 215 -4.71 20.91 13.18
CA HIS A 215 -3.43 20.53 12.57
C HIS A 215 -3.08 21.36 11.32
N GLY A 216 -3.94 22.30 10.92
CA GLY A 216 -3.70 23.22 9.79
C GLY A 216 -4.17 22.69 8.43
N ALA A 217 -4.90 21.58 8.39
CA ALA A 217 -5.45 21.04 7.14
C ALA A 217 -6.66 21.86 6.66
N HIS A 218 -6.83 21.95 5.34
CA HIS A 218 -8.02 22.53 4.71
C HIS A 218 -9.06 21.43 4.48
N VAL A 219 -10.09 21.39 5.30
CA VAL A 219 -10.98 20.22 5.41
C VAL A 219 -12.44 20.56 5.09
N ASP A 220 -13.02 19.79 4.17
CA ASP A 220 -14.44 19.79 3.86
C ASP A 220 -15.11 18.46 4.29
N ILE A 221 -16.42 18.49 4.52
CA ILE A 221 -17.23 17.29 4.81
C ILE A 221 -18.12 16.98 3.61
N ALA A 222 -18.19 15.69 3.26
CA ALA A 222 -19.11 15.13 2.28
C ALA A 222 -19.87 13.96 2.91
N ASN A 223 -21.18 14.12 3.09
CA ASN A 223 -22.05 13.06 3.60
C ASN A 223 -22.95 12.58 2.45
N ILE A 224 -22.70 11.37 1.97
CA ILE A 224 -23.27 10.85 0.73
C ILE A 224 -24.16 9.63 1.04
N SER A 225 -25.35 9.60 0.44
CA SER A 225 -26.19 8.40 0.45
C SER A 225 -25.76 7.47 -0.70
N SER A 226 -25.58 6.19 -0.41
CA SER A 226 -25.22 5.19 -1.42
C SER A 226 -26.33 4.94 -2.44
N GLY A 227 -27.59 5.26 -2.11
CA GLY A 227 -28.74 4.89 -2.94
C GLY A 227 -28.89 3.37 -3.17
N GLY A 228 -28.22 2.55 -2.35
CA GLY A 228 -28.16 1.09 -2.54
C GLY A 228 -26.97 0.59 -3.37
N ALA A 229 -26.13 1.48 -3.89
CA ALA A 229 -24.88 1.09 -4.55
C ALA A 229 -23.84 0.55 -3.54
N PRO A 230 -22.89 -0.30 -3.98
CA PRO A 230 -21.80 -0.75 -3.11
C PRO A 230 -20.96 0.42 -2.60
N VAL A 231 -20.68 0.45 -1.28
CA VAL A 231 -19.94 1.54 -0.63
C VAL A 231 -18.57 1.79 -1.28
N ALA A 232 -17.88 0.74 -1.74
CA ALA A 232 -16.59 0.88 -2.42
C ALA A 232 -16.72 1.67 -3.74
N GLU A 233 -17.77 1.43 -4.52
CA GLU A 233 -18.04 2.16 -5.76
C GLU A 233 -18.37 3.63 -5.47
N VAL A 234 -19.14 3.91 -4.41
CA VAL A 234 -19.44 5.27 -3.97
C VAL A 234 -18.16 6.01 -3.57
N ILE A 235 -17.28 5.39 -2.78
CA ILE A 235 -16.00 5.99 -2.37
C ILE A 235 -15.13 6.32 -3.59
N LEU A 236 -14.98 5.39 -4.53
CA LEU A 236 -14.18 5.60 -5.74
C LEU A 236 -14.81 6.64 -6.68
N GLY A 237 -16.14 6.67 -6.80
CA GLY A 237 -16.87 7.68 -7.57
C GLY A 237 -16.75 9.08 -6.98
N GLU A 238 -16.81 9.21 -5.66
CA GLU A 238 -16.58 10.49 -4.96
C GLU A 238 -15.12 10.94 -5.08
N ALA A 239 -14.16 10.00 -5.00
CA ALA A 239 -12.75 10.30 -5.23
C ALA A 239 -12.54 10.88 -6.64
N ALA A 240 -13.12 10.26 -7.67
CA ALA A 240 -13.05 10.77 -9.04
C ALA A 240 -13.75 12.13 -9.20
N THR A 241 -14.98 12.28 -8.68
CA THR A 241 -15.77 13.54 -8.73
C THR A 241 -15.01 14.71 -8.09
N ARG A 242 -14.24 14.41 -7.04
CA ARG A 242 -13.47 15.41 -6.31
C ARG A 242 -12.05 15.52 -6.82
N ASN A 243 -11.63 14.80 -7.86
CA ASN A 243 -10.25 14.74 -8.34
C ASN A 243 -9.25 14.40 -7.23
N ALA A 244 -9.62 13.51 -6.30
CA ALA A 244 -8.72 13.05 -5.26
C ALA A 244 -7.54 12.28 -5.89
N ASP A 245 -6.33 12.48 -5.38
CA ASP A 245 -5.13 11.75 -5.79
C ASP A 245 -4.68 10.76 -4.71
N LEU A 246 -5.39 10.72 -3.58
CA LEU A 246 -5.20 9.75 -2.51
C LEU A 246 -6.53 9.49 -1.79
N VAL A 247 -6.85 8.22 -1.56
CA VAL A 247 -7.92 7.83 -0.63
C VAL A 247 -7.33 7.17 0.60
N VAL A 248 -7.74 7.64 1.78
CA VAL A 248 -7.33 7.10 3.08
C VAL A 248 -8.47 6.26 3.65
N ILE A 249 -8.20 4.99 3.94
CA ILE A 249 -9.17 4.05 4.51
C ILE A 249 -8.60 3.31 5.72
N GLY A 250 -9.46 3.09 6.72
CA GLY A 250 -9.23 2.04 7.72
C GLY A 250 -9.71 0.70 7.19
N ALA A 251 -8.90 -0.35 7.31
CA ALA A 251 -9.24 -1.70 6.86
C ALA A 251 -9.59 -2.62 8.03
N TYR A 252 -10.43 -3.63 7.75
CA TYR A 252 -10.72 -4.76 8.66
C TYR A 252 -11.37 -4.39 9.99
N SER A 253 -12.21 -3.35 10.01
CA SER A 253 -12.91 -2.87 11.21
C SER A 253 -14.00 -3.79 11.77
N HIS A 254 -14.28 -4.93 11.12
CA HIS A 254 -15.30 -5.89 11.57
C HIS A 254 -14.72 -7.30 11.68
N PRO A 255 -14.93 -8.00 12.80
CA PRO A 255 -14.64 -9.43 12.88
C PRO A 255 -15.65 -10.17 12.00
N ARG A 256 -15.20 -10.67 10.85
CA ARG A 256 -15.87 -11.77 10.15
C ARG A 256 -14.96 -12.98 10.29
N THR A 257 -15.57 -14.13 10.59
CA THR A 257 -14.98 -15.41 10.98
C THR A 257 -13.64 -15.69 10.29
N ALA A 258 -12.69 -16.27 11.04
CA ALA A 258 -11.29 -16.49 10.64
C ALA A 258 -11.07 -17.20 9.28
N GLU A 259 -12.10 -17.80 8.69
CA GLU A 259 -12.08 -18.44 7.37
C GLU A 259 -12.43 -17.48 6.19
N ILE A 260 -13.00 -16.29 6.45
CA ILE A 260 -13.33 -15.26 5.45
C ILE A 260 -12.78 -13.91 5.95
N LEU A 261 -11.46 -13.83 6.05
CA LEU A 261 -10.74 -12.72 6.68
C LEU A 261 -10.68 -11.42 5.87
N PHE A 262 -11.73 -10.98 5.16
CA PHE A 262 -11.68 -9.68 4.47
C PHE A 262 -13.04 -8.97 4.47
N GLY A 263 -13.07 -7.74 4.98
CA GLY A 263 -14.22 -6.86 4.85
C GLY A 263 -14.51 -6.61 3.38
N GLY A 264 -15.75 -6.85 2.94
CA GLY A 264 -16.15 -6.78 1.53
C GLY A 264 -15.78 -5.44 0.87
N VAL A 265 -15.92 -4.33 1.62
CA VAL A 265 -15.58 -2.99 1.13
C VAL A 265 -14.10 -2.82 0.83
N THR A 266 -13.19 -3.21 1.75
CA THR A 266 -11.74 -3.10 1.51
C THR A 266 -11.31 -3.92 0.30
N ARG A 267 -11.82 -5.16 0.16
CA ARG A 267 -11.50 -5.99 -1.01
C ARG A 267 -12.01 -5.36 -2.30
N SER A 268 -13.25 -4.88 -2.32
CA SER A 268 -13.82 -4.20 -3.49
C SER A 268 -13.06 -2.92 -3.83
N LEU A 269 -12.60 -2.16 -2.84
CA LEU A 269 -11.74 -0.99 -3.06
C LEU A 269 -10.41 -1.38 -3.68
N LEU A 270 -9.72 -2.40 -3.14
CA LEU A 270 -8.44 -2.87 -3.68
C LEU A 270 -8.57 -3.35 -5.13
N SER A 271 -9.63 -4.12 -5.43
CA SER A 271 -9.88 -4.60 -6.79
C SER A 271 -10.31 -3.51 -7.78
N GLY A 272 -10.94 -2.43 -7.31
CA GLY A 272 -11.45 -1.33 -8.14
C GLY A 272 -10.60 -0.06 -8.14
N ALA A 273 -9.50 -0.04 -7.39
CA ALA A 273 -8.67 1.16 -7.21
C ALA A 273 -8.00 1.57 -8.53
N HIS A 274 -8.25 2.82 -8.93
CA HIS A 274 -7.59 3.48 -10.06
C HIS A 274 -6.76 4.70 -9.63
N LEU A 275 -6.65 4.91 -8.31
CA LEU A 275 -5.82 5.91 -7.66
C LEU A 275 -5.18 5.34 -6.39
N PRO A 276 -4.12 5.97 -5.85
CA PRO A 276 -3.46 5.55 -4.62
C PRO A 276 -4.42 5.40 -3.44
N LEU A 277 -4.24 4.32 -2.67
CA LEU A 277 -4.96 4.05 -1.43
C LEU A 277 -3.96 3.96 -0.28
N LEU A 278 -4.14 4.77 0.76
CA LEU A 278 -3.47 4.55 2.04
C LEU A 278 -4.37 3.72 2.96
N ILE A 279 -3.86 2.59 3.41
CA ILE A 279 -4.62 1.62 4.21
C ILE A 279 -3.91 1.41 5.54
N SER A 280 -4.67 1.49 6.64
CA SER A 280 -4.16 1.19 7.98
C SER A 280 -5.18 0.43 8.83
N ARG A 281 -4.75 -0.07 10.00
CA ARG A 281 -5.52 -0.88 10.94
C ARG A 281 -5.25 -0.49 12.40
#